data_AF-A0A2N3BP10-F1
#
_entry.id   AF-A0A2N3BP10-F1
#
_cell.length_a   1.000
_cell.length_b   1.000
_cell.length_c   1.000
_cell.angle_alpha   90.00
_cell.angle_beta   90.00
_cell.angle_gamma   90.00
#
_symmetry.space_group_name_H-M   'P 1'
#
loop_
_entity.id
_entity.type
_entity.pdbx_description
1 polymer ?
#
loop_
_entity_poly.entity_id
_entity_poly.type
_entity_poly.pdbx_seq_one_letter_code
_entity_poly.pdbx_strand_id
1 'polypeptide(L)'
;MIQALSLAGLFLALATGLPARAEVPEVVAAEATPQAAGWRVDVTIRHPDTGWDHYADGWEVLAPDGSRLGYRELVHPHEDEQPFTRSLSGIAVPAGTDHLLIRPHCLVDGWSGATFRIDLPG
;
A
#
# COMPACT_ATOMS: atom_id res chain seq x y z
N MET A 1 1.42 -65.98 23.53
CA MET A 1 2.43 -65.01 23.05
C MET A 1 1.71 -63.96 22.22
N ILE A 2 1.97 -62.72 22.60
CA ILE A 2 1.38 -61.45 22.15
C ILE A 2 1.87 -61.18 20.72
N GLN A 3 1.09 -60.48 19.88
CA GLN A 3 1.48 -59.26 19.14
C GLN A 3 0.27 -58.75 18.34
N ALA A 4 -0.36 -57.70 18.87
CA ALA A 4 -1.22 -56.80 18.11
C ALA A 4 -0.35 -55.99 17.15
N LEU A 5 -0.78 -55.83 15.89
CA LEU A 5 -0.20 -54.82 14.98
C LEU A 5 -1.24 -53.75 14.69
N SER A 6 -0.86 -52.54 15.05
CA SER A 6 -1.64 -51.30 15.12
C SER A 6 -2.05 -50.75 13.76
N LEU A 7 -3.22 -50.09 13.72
CA LEU A 7 -3.62 -49.15 12.67
C LEU A 7 -2.60 -48.00 12.54
N ALA A 8 -2.28 -47.60 11.32
CA ALA A 8 -1.86 -46.22 11.03
C ALA A 8 -2.30 -45.86 9.61
N GLY A 9 -3.51 -45.30 9.49
CA GLY A 9 -3.98 -44.68 8.26
C GLY A 9 -3.18 -43.42 7.96
N LEU A 10 -2.61 -43.33 6.77
CA LEU A 10 -1.92 -42.14 6.28
C LEU A 10 -2.97 -41.09 5.89
N PHE A 11 -3.37 -40.24 6.82
CA PHE A 11 -4.12 -39.02 6.53
C PHE A 11 -3.15 -38.01 5.89
N LEU A 12 -3.16 -37.92 4.56
CA LEU A 12 -2.49 -36.83 3.84
C LEU A 12 -3.34 -35.57 4.05
N ALA A 13 -2.99 -34.79 5.08
CA ALA A 13 -3.58 -33.48 5.32
C ALA A 13 -3.20 -32.57 4.15
N LEU A 14 -4.15 -32.29 3.27
CA LEU A 14 -4.04 -31.24 2.27
C LEU A 14 -3.97 -29.91 3.03
N ALA A 15 -2.76 -29.38 3.21
CA ALA A 15 -2.57 -28.04 3.72
C ALA A 15 -3.19 -27.08 2.71
N THR A 16 -4.42 -26.64 2.96
CA THR A 16 -5.04 -25.51 2.27
C THR A 16 -4.20 -24.29 2.62
N GLY A 17 -3.22 -23.97 1.77
CA GLY A 17 -2.50 -22.70 1.86
C GLY A 17 -3.53 -21.59 1.85
N LEU A 18 -3.62 -20.84 2.94
CA LEU A 18 -4.32 -19.56 2.92
C LEU A 18 -3.70 -18.76 1.77
N PRO A 19 -4.50 -18.09 0.92
CA PRO A 19 -3.92 -17.19 -0.06
C PRO A 19 -3.03 -16.22 0.71
N ALA A 20 -1.73 -16.20 0.39
CA ALA A 20 -0.86 -15.13 0.82
C ALA A 20 -1.58 -13.85 0.38
N ARG A 21 -2.00 -13.02 1.35
CA ARG A 21 -2.51 -11.70 1.01
C ARG A 21 -1.37 -11.04 0.25
N ALA A 22 -1.62 -10.62 -0.99
CA ALA A 22 -0.65 -9.82 -1.72
C ALA A 22 -0.13 -8.75 -0.76
N GLU A 23 1.19 -8.66 -0.59
CA GLU A 23 1.80 -7.78 0.41
C GLU A 23 1.79 -6.33 -0.09
N VAL A 24 0.71 -5.92 -0.74
CA VAL A 24 0.52 -4.59 -1.32
C VAL A 24 0.79 -3.50 -0.28
N PRO A 25 1.30 -2.33 -0.69
CA PRO A 25 1.76 -1.35 0.27
C PRO A 25 0.57 -0.79 1.05
N GLU A 26 0.82 -0.48 2.32
CA GLU A 26 -0.13 0.14 3.23
C GLU A 26 0.24 1.61 3.44
N VAL A 27 -0.71 2.52 3.26
CA VAL A 27 -0.58 3.89 3.73
C VAL A 27 -0.94 3.91 5.21
N VAL A 28 0.03 4.21 6.07
CA VAL A 28 -0.13 4.18 7.54
C VAL A 28 -0.38 5.58 8.11
N ALA A 29 -0.01 6.61 7.37
CA ALA A 29 -0.34 8.00 7.65
C ALA A 29 -0.27 8.80 6.35
N ALA A 30 -1.09 9.85 6.24
CA ALA A 30 -0.94 10.85 5.20
C ALA A 30 -1.50 12.20 5.66
N GLU A 31 -0.91 13.28 5.18
CA GLU A 31 -1.29 14.65 5.47
C GLU A 31 -1.31 15.48 4.19
N ALA A 32 -2.26 16.41 4.09
CA ALA A 32 -2.34 17.38 3.00
C ALA A 32 -2.25 18.80 3.57
N THR A 33 -1.30 19.58 3.09
CA THR A 33 -1.07 20.97 3.53
C THR A 33 -1.20 21.93 2.35
N PRO A 34 -1.97 23.03 2.47
CA PRO A 34 -2.05 24.03 1.41
C PRO A 34 -0.71 24.78 1.27
N GLN A 35 -0.35 25.10 0.03
CA GLN A 35 0.84 25.86 -0.35
C GLN A 35 0.48 26.95 -1.38
N ALA A 36 1.42 27.85 -1.66
CA ALA A 36 1.21 28.94 -2.62
C ALA A 36 0.87 28.45 -4.04
N ALA A 37 1.35 27.26 -4.43
CA ALA A 37 1.21 26.68 -5.77
C ALA A 37 0.33 25.41 -5.78
N GLY A 38 -0.64 25.28 -4.87
CA GLY A 38 -1.51 24.10 -4.75
C GLY A 38 -1.31 23.41 -3.40
N TRP A 39 -1.42 22.08 -3.38
CA TRP A 39 -1.26 21.30 -2.16
C TRP A 39 0.05 20.51 -2.16
N ARG A 40 0.61 20.32 -0.96
CA ARG A 40 1.61 19.30 -0.66
C ARG A 40 0.92 18.16 0.06
N VAL A 41 1.23 16.93 -0.35
CA VAL A 41 0.79 15.71 0.30
C VAL A 41 2.02 14.93 0.75
N ASP A 42 2.07 14.59 2.02
CA ASP A 42 3.07 13.75 2.65
C ASP A 42 2.42 12.39 2.96
N VAL A 43 3.01 11.30 2.47
CA VAL A 43 2.47 9.94 2.63
C VAL A 43 3.51 9.06 3.28
N THR A 44 3.13 8.40 4.36
CA THR A 44 3.91 7.38 5.05
C THR A 44 3.43 5.99 4.62
N ILE A 45 4.33 5.21 4.04
CA ILE A 45 4.06 3.87 3.51
C ILE A 45 4.79 2.81 4.33
N ARG A 46 4.14 1.66 4.48
CA ARG A 46 4.74 0.41 4.94
C ARG A 46 4.58 -0.63 3.84
N HIS A 47 5.68 -1.28 3.47
CA HIS A 47 5.68 -2.42 2.56
C HIS A 47 6.87 -3.34 2.92
N PRO A 48 6.69 -4.67 2.90
CA PRO A 48 7.79 -5.61 3.10
C PRO A 48 8.62 -5.73 1.83
N ASP A 49 9.34 -4.66 1.46
CA ASP A 49 10.27 -4.68 0.33
C ASP A 49 11.28 -5.83 0.50
N THR A 50 11.62 -6.52 -0.60
CA THR A 50 12.66 -7.57 -0.63
C THR A 50 13.73 -7.29 -1.68
N GLY A 51 13.94 -6.02 -1.98
CA GLY A 51 14.93 -5.53 -2.94
C GLY A 51 14.34 -5.05 -4.26
N TRP A 52 15.21 -4.89 -5.26
CA TRP A 52 14.89 -4.25 -6.54
C TRP A 52 13.80 -4.95 -7.35
N ASP A 53 13.54 -6.22 -7.06
CA ASP A 53 12.54 -7.02 -7.75
C ASP A 53 11.15 -6.98 -7.07
N HIS A 54 11.03 -6.45 -5.84
CA HIS A 54 9.75 -6.37 -5.12
C HIS A 54 9.78 -5.24 -4.09
N TYR A 55 9.23 -4.09 -4.45
CA TYR A 55 9.13 -2.93 -3.57
C TYR A 55 7.94 -2.03 -3.93
N ALA A 56 7.57 -1.14 -3.01
CA ALA A 56 6.62 -0.07 -3.28
C ALA A 56 7.21 0.98 -4.24
N ASP A 57 6.74 1.02 -5.49
CA ASP A 57 7.28 1.87 -6.57
C ASP A 57 6.49 3.17 -6.78
N GLY A 58 5.39 3.37 -6.06
CA GLY A 58 4.71 4.66 -6.07
C GLY A 58 3.38 4.73 -5.36
N TRP A 59 2.78 5.91 -5.46
CA TRP A 59 1.43 6.18 -4.99
C TRP A 59 0.81 7.34 -5.75
N GLU A 60 -0.51 7.34 -5.83
CA GLU A 60 -1.28 8.43 -6.46
C GLU A 60 -2.12 9.19 -5.44
N VAL A 61 -2.38 10.45 -5.78
CA VAL A 61 -3.40 11.27 -5.15
C VAL A 61 -4.60 11.31 -6.08
N LEU A 62 -5.76 10.97 -5.55
CA LEU A 62 -7.03 10.95 -6.27
C LEU A 62 -8.00 11.97 -5.68
N ALA A 63 -8.84 12.52 -6.53
CA ALA A 63 -10.07 13.20 -6.15
C ALA A 63 -11.13 12.18 -5.67
N PRO A 64 -12.21 12.64 -5.02
CA PRO A 64 -13.30 11.77 -4.53
C PRO A 64 -13.97 10.91 -5.61
N ASP A 65 -13.97 11.36 -6.85
CA ASP A 65 -14.52 10.65 -8.01
C ASP A 65 -13.56 9.58 -8.58
N GLY A 66 -12.37 9.45 -8.02
CA GLY A 66 -11.32 8.54 -8.47
C GLY A 66 -10.39 9.12 -9.54
N SER A 67 -10.56 10.39 -9.95
CA SER A 67 -9.68 11.06 -10.91
C SER A 67 -8.29 11.28 -10.31
N ARG A 68 -7.23 10.91 -11.03
CA ARG A 68 -5.84 11.12 -10.58
C ARG A 68 -5.45 12.59 -10.67
N LEU A 69 -5.07 13.17 -9.53
CA LEU A 69 -4.56 14.54 -9.41
C LEU A 69 -3.03 14.60 -9.43
N GLY A 70 -2.36 13.51 -9.05
CA GLY A 70 -0.90 13.42 -9.06
C GLY A 70 -0.42 12.00 -8.83
N TYR A 71 0.85 11.75 -9.18
CA TYR A 71 1.55 10.49 -8.93
C TYR A 71 2.95 10.77 -8.40
N ARG A 72 3.35 10.03 -7.36
CA ARG A 72 4.69 10.03 -6.82
C ARG A 72 5.34 8.70 -7.14
N GLU A 73 6.31 8.72 -8.04
CA GLU A 73 7.20 7.59 -8.29
C GLU A 73 8.24 7.45 -7.17
N LEU A 74 8.52 6.20 -6.80
CA LEU A 74 9.55 5.77 -5.87
C LEU A 74 10.52 4.85 -6.64
N VAL A 75 11.80 5.21 -6.66
CA VAL A 75 12.78 4.63 -7.60
C VAL A 75 13.81 3.72 -6.92
N HIS A 76 13.54 3.28 -5.69
CA HIS A 76 14.40 2.34 -4.96
C HIS A 76 13.61 1.62 -3.85
N PRO A 77 14.07 0.42 -3.44
CA PRO A 77 13.55 -0.26 -2.26
C PRO A 77 13.90 0.46 -0.95
N HIS A 78 13.07 0.25 0.05
CA HIS A 78 13.16 0.78 1.41
C HIS A 78 13.19 -0.35 2.46
N GLU A 79 13.88 -1.47 2.19
CA GLU A 79 13.92 -2.66 3.08
C GLU A 79 14.27 -2.30 4.54
N ASP A 80 15.29 -1.44 4.71
CA ASP A 80 15.81 -1.02 6.01
C ASP A 80 15.21 0.32 6.51
N GLU A 81 14.24 0.89 5.79
CA GLU A 81 13.58 2.18 6.11
C GLU A 81 12.06 1.96 6.14
N GLN A 82 11.55 1.30 7.19
CA GLN A 82 10.11 1.06 7.33
C GLN A 82 9.55 1.53 8.68
N PRO A 83 8.42 2.27 8.68
CA PRO A 83 7.80 2.90 7.52
C PRO A 83 8.62 4.10 7.02
N PHE A 84 8.45 4.48 5.76
CA PHE A 84 9.09 5.67 5.17
C PHE A 84 8.06 6.69 4.69
N THR A 85 8.44 7.97 4.69
CA THR A 85 7.58 9.07 4.22
C THR A 85 8.15 9.71 2.96
N ARG A 86 7.31 9.95 1.96
CA ARG A 86 7.67 10.75 0.77
C ARG A 86 6.55 11.73 0.45
N SER A 87 6.93 12.82 -0.19
CA SER A 87 6.03 13.95 -0.47
C SER A 87 5.84 14.18 -1.96
N LEU A 88 4.68 14.75 -2.31
CA LEU A 88 4.36 15.30 -3.63
C LEU A 88 3.79 16.71 -3.45
N SER A 89 4.32 17.69 -4.17
CA SER A 89 3.89 19.10 -4.11
C SER A 89 3.29 19.56 -5.42
N GLY A 90 2.57 20.68 -5.38
CA GLY A 90 1.98 21.30 -6.58
C GLY A 90 0.71 20.59 -7.05
N ILE A 91 0.04 19.85 -6.16
CA ILE A 91 -1.19 19.14 -6.50
C ILE A 91 -2.32 20.17 -6.64
N ALA A 92 -2.87 20.27 -7.84
CA ALA A 92 -4.04 21.10 -8.11
C ALA A 92 -5.30 20.36 -7.62
N VAL A 93 -5.95 20.90 -6.60
CA VAL A 93 -7.19 20.34 -6.04
C VAL A 93 -8.37 21.20 -6.49
N PRO A 94 -9.41 20.61 -7.14
CA PRO A 94 -10.60 21.36 -7.55
C PRO A 94 -11.28 22.05 -6.37
N ALA A 95 -11.82 23.25 -6.61
CA ALA A 95 -12.56 23.99 -5.60
C ALA A 95 -13.77 23.18 -5.10
N GLY A 96 -14.00 23.18 -3.79
CA GLY A 96 -15.08 22.42 -3.14
C GLY A 96 -14.74 20.95 -2.86
N THR A 97 -13.52 20.50 -3.13
CA THR A 97 -13.05 19.18 -2.69
C THR A 97 -12.86 19.19 -1.18
N ASP A 98 -13.52 18.28 -0.47
CA ASP A 98 -13.45 18.13 0.99
C ASP A 98 -12.42 17.08 1.44
N HIS A 99 -11.99 16.20 0.53
CA HIS A 99 -11.01 15.15 0.83
C HIS A 99 -10.24 14.68 -0.40
N LEU A 100 -9.09 14.05 -0.12
CA LEU A 100 -8.28 13.33 -1.09
C LEU A 100 -8.24 11.85 -0.74
N LEU A 101 -7.94 11.02 -1.74
CA LEU A 101 -7.68 9.59 -1.55
C LEU A 101 -6.26 9.26 -2.01
N ILE A 102 -5.56 8.42 -1.26
CA ILE A 102 -4.22 7.93 -1.59
C ILE A 102 -4.30 6.44 -1.91
N ARG A 103 -3.72 6.03 -3.04
CA ARG A 103 -3.59 4.62 -3.41
C ARG A 103 -2.13 4.29 -3.71
N PRO A 104 -1.49 3.40 -2.94
CA PRO A 104 -0.13 2.98 -3.21
C PRO A 104 -0.08 1.83 -4.23
N HIS A 105 1.11 1.65 -4.82
CA HIS A 105 1.44 0.65 -5.82
C HIS A 105 2.72 -0.09 -5.44
N CYS A 106 2.74 -1.38 -5.70
CA CYS A 106 3.91 -2.24 -5.64
C CYS A 106 4.30 -2.63 -7.07
N LEU A 107 5.60 -2.69 -7.34
CA LEU A 107 6.16 -3.05 -8.64
C LEU A 107 5.64 -4.40 -9.17
N VAL A 108 5.42 -5.37 -8.27
CA VAL A 108 5.01 -6.74 -8.62
C VAL A 108 3.53 -6.95 -8.39
N ASP A 109 3.03 -6.61 -7.21
CA ASP A 109 1.65 -6.90 -6.78
C ASP A 109 0.63 -5.86 -7.27
N GLY A 110 1.11 -4.76 -7.83
CA GLY A 110 0.29 -3.71 -8.42
C GLY A 110 -0.36 -2.79 -7.38
N TRP A 111 -1.54 -2.27 -7.73
CA TRP A 111 -2.28 -1.31 -6.90
C TRP A 111 -2.88 -1.97 -5.66
N SER A 112 -2.79 -1.29 -4.53
CA SER A 112 -3.60 -1.66 -3.35
C SER A 112 -5.09 -1.53 -3.66
N GLY A 113 -5.88 -2.49 -3.17
CA GLY A 113 -7.34 -2.48 -3.31
C GLY A 113 -8.05 -1.47 -2.41
N ALA A 114 -7.35 -0.89 -1.43
CA ALA A 114 -7.87 0.09 -0.51
C ALA A 114 -7.22 1.46 -0.73
N THR A 115 -7.98 2.52 -0.47
CA THR A 115 -7.49 3.91 -0.46
C THR A 115 -7.46 4.46 0.96
N PHE A 116 -6.48 5.31 1.25
CA PHE A 116 -6.42 6.10 2.47
C PHE A 116 -7.05 7.47 2.25
N ARG A 117 -8.00 7.87 3.10
CA ARG A 117 -8.69 9.17 3.01
C ARG A 117 -7.95 10.23 3.82
N ILE A 118 -7.76 11.41 3.23
CA ILE A 118 -7.27 12.62 3.91
C ILE A 118 -8.36 13.67 3.81
N ASP A 119 -8.91 14.12 4.94
CA ASP A 119 -9.83 15.26 4.96
C ASP A 119 -9.05 16.57 4.79
N LEU A 120 -9.54 17.46 3.94
CA LEU A 120 -8.94 18.77 3.72
C LEU A 120 -9.52 19.78 4.72
N PRO A 121 -8.72 20.71 5.26
CA PRO A 121 -9.26 21.84 6.01
C PRO A 121 -10.17 22.67 5.10
N GLY A 122 -11.39 22.95 5.59
CA GLY A 122 -12.41 23.74 4.90
C GLY A 122 -12.20 25.25 4.97
#